data_AF-A0A392VQM7-F1
#
_entry.id   AF-A0A392VQM7-F1
#
_cell.length_a   1.000
_cell.length_b   1.000
_cell.length_c   1.000
_cell.angle_alpha   90.00
_cell.angle_beta   90.00
_cell.angle_gamma   90.00
#
_symmetry.space_group_name_H-M   'P 1'
#
loop_
_entity.id
_entity.type
_entity.pdbx_description
1 polymer ?
#
loop_
_entity_poly.entity_id
_entity_poly.type
_entity_poly.pdbx_seq_one_letter_code
_entity_poly.pdbx_strand_id
1 'polypeptide(L)' 'LREMGEALGKARKDLEDQEGHHAEEKKNLEEELRKLQSVMTPAEGEPDYVRELTTRAALVGRIQHLGEGV' A
#
# COMPACT_ATOMS: atom_id res chain seq x y z
N LEU A 1 38.56 -20.01 13.19
CA LEU A 1 38.64 -19.64 11.75
C LEU A 1 37.62 -20.39 10.89
N ARG A 2 37.51 -21.73 10.95
CA ARG A 2 36.50 -22.50 10.21
C ARG A 2 35.05 -22.08 10.54
N GLU A 3 34.71 -22.07 11.82
CA GLU A 3 33.35 -21.69 12.29
C GLU A 3 32.95 -20.28 11.87
N MET A 4 33.89 -19.33 11.89
CA MET A 4 33.66 -17.96 11.40
C MET A 4 33.37 -17.95 9.89
N GLY A 5 34.07 -18.78 9.11
CA GLY A 5 33.81 -18.93 7.68
C GLY A 5 32.43 -19.51 7.38
N GLU A 6 32.01 -20.52 8.15
CA GLU A 6 30.67 -21.12 8.04
C GLU A 6 29.57 -20.12 8.41
N ALA A 7 29.76 -19.37 9.51
CA ALA A 7 28.84 -18.32 9.94
C ALA A 7 28.71 -17.20 8.90
N LEU A 8 29.82 -16.77 8.29
CA LEU A 8 29.80 -15.77 7.21
C LEU A 8 29.12 -16.30 5.94
N GLY A 9 29.35 -17.57 5.59
CA GLY A 9 28.68 -18.21 4.46
C GLY A 9 27.16 -18.27 4.66
N LYS A 10 26.72 -18.66 5.85
CA LYS A 10 25.31 -18.67 6.22
C LYS A 10 24.69 -17.26 6.15
N ALA A 11 25.34 -16.28 6.76
CA ALA A 11 24.84 -14.90 6.78
C ALA A 11 24.69 -14.31 5.37
N ARG A 12 25.60 -14.65 4.44
CA ARG A 12 25.47 -14.21 3.03
C ARG A 12 24.27 -14.83 2.34
N LYS A 13 24.04 -16.13 2.55
CA LYS A 13 22.88 -16.81 1.97
C LYS A 13 21.58 -16.26 2.53
N ASP A 14 21.50 -16.11 3.85
CA ASP A 14 20.33 -15.55 4.52
C ASP A 14 20.01 -14.13 3.98
N LEU A 15 21.05 -13.32 3.70
CA LEU A 15 20.89 -11.99 3.09
C LEU A 15 20.35 -12.07 1.65
N GLU A 16 20.90 -12.96 0.82
CA GLU A 16 20.43 -13.16 -0.56
C GLU A 16 18.96 -13.62 -0.59
N ASP A 17 18.60 -14.55 0.28
CA ASP A 17 17.22 -15.03 0.42
C ASP A 17 16.28 -13.88 0.87
N GLN A 18 16.71 -13.05 1.84
CA GLN A 18 15.94 -11.88 2.28
C GLN A 18 15.77 -10.83 1.19
N GLU A 19 16.80 -10.54 0.40
CA GLU A 19 16.72 -9.60 -0.72
C GLU A 19 15.71 -10.08 -1.77
N GLY A 20 15.71 -11.39 -2.08
CA GLY A 20 14.72 -12.00 -2.97
C GLY A 20 13.29 -11.84 -2.45
N HIS A 21 13.06 -12.17 -1.17
CA HIS A 21 11.75 -12.02 -0.54
C HIS A 21 11.27 -10.56 -0.51
N HIS A 22 12.15 -9.61 -0.18
CA HIS A 22 11.80 -8.19 -0.18
C HIS A 22 11.46 -7.67 -1.58
N ALA A 23 12.17 -8.13 -2.62
CA ALA A 23 11.87 -7.74 -3.99
C ALA A 23 10.49 -8.24 -4.44
N GLU A 24 10.15 -9.48 -4.09
CA GLU A 24 8.83 -10.06 -4.38
C GLU A 24 7.71 -9.36 -3.61
N GLU A 25 7.89 -9.14 -2.30
CA GLU A 25 6.91 -8.44 -1.47
C GLU A 25 6.67 -7.01 -1.96
N LYS A 26 7.74 -6.28 -2.31
CA LYS A 26 7.63 -4.93 -2.89
C LYS A 26 6.80 -4.94 -4.17
N LYS A 27 7.08 -5.89 -5.08
CA LYS A 27 6.33 -6.02 -6.33
C LYS A 27 4.84 -6.28 -6.06
N ASN A 28 4.53 -7.15 -5.11
CA ASN A 28 3.14 -7.46 -4.74
C ASN A 28 2.44 -6.23 -4.15
N LEU A 29 3.10 -5.48 -3.28
CA LEU A 29 2.55 -4.25 -2.71
C LEU A 29 2.31 -3.17 -3.77
N GLU A 30 3.23 -3.01 -4.73
CA GLU A 30 3.05 -2.08 -5.86
C GLU A 30 1.85 -2.47 -6.75
N GLU A 31 1.61 -3.76 -6.94
CA GLU A 31 0.45 -4.27 -7.69
C GLU A 31 -0.86 -4.03 -6.93
N GLU A 32 -0.91 -4.36 -5.64
CA GLU A 32 -2.09 -4.13 -4.80
C GLU A 32 -2.41 -2.64 -4.66
N LEU A 33 -1.39 -1.78 -4.55
CA LEU A 33 -1.58 -0.34 -4.55
C LEU A 33 -2.22 0.16 -5.86
N ARG A 34 -1.77 -0.36 -7.01
CA ARG A 34 -2.35 0.00 -8.32
C ARG A 34 -3.81 -0.43 -8.43
N LYS A 35 -4.14 -1.64 -7.95
CA LYS A 35 -5.53 -2.13 -7.90
C LYS A 35 -6.39 -1.23 -7.02
N LEU A 36 -5.89 -0.89 -5.83
CA LEU A 36 -6.59 0.00 -4.91
C LEU A 36 -6.82 1.39 -5.53
N GLN A 37 -5.81 1.98 -6.17
CA GLN A 37 -5.95 3.26 -6.87
C GLN A 37 -6.97 3.21 -8.00
N SER A 38 -7.04 2.10 -8.73
CA SER A 38 -8.05 1.89 -9.78
C SER A 38 -9.46 1.88 -9.19
N VAL A 39 -9.69 1.14 -8.10
CA VAL A 39 -11.00 1.06 -7.42
C VAL A 39 -11.38 2.39 -6.74
N MET A 40 -10.39 3.13 -6.24
CA MET A 40 -10.60 4.44 -5.63
C MET A 40 -10.73 5.58 -6.63
N THR A 41 -10.59 5.32 -7.93
CA THR A 41 -10.78 6.36 -8.94
C THR A 41 -12.27 6.74 -9.00
N PRO A 42 -12.62 8.04 -8.85
CA PRO A 42 -14.00 8.49 -8.92
C PRO A 42 -14.61 8.14 -10.27
N ALA A 43 -15.92 7.89 -10.27
CA ALA A 43 -16.65 7.64 -11.50
C ALA A 43 -16.71 8.89 -12.39
N GLU A 44 -17.04 8.72 -13.66
CA GLU A 44 -17.23 9.85 -14.57
C GLU A 44 -18.29 10.81 -14.02
N GLY A 45 -17.93 12.09 -13.91
CA GLY A 45 -18.79 13.14 -13.34
C GLY A 45 -18.68 13.30 -11.82
N GLU A 46 -17.98 12.41 -11.12
CA GLU A 46 -17.68 12.60 -9.69
C GLU A 46 -16.46 13.52 -9.50
N PRO A 47 -16.48 14.40 -8.49
CA PRO A 47 -15.35 15.28 -8.21
C PRO A 47 -14.20 14.52 -7.53
N ASP A 48 -12.96 14.97 -7.75
CA ASP A 48 -11.76 14.28 -7.26
C ASP A 48 -11.72 14.10 -5.73
N TYR A 49 -12.35 15.00 -4.96
CA TYR A 49 -12.39 14.87 -3.49
C TYR A 49 -13.13 13.60 -3.03
N VAL A 50 -13.92 12.95 -3.89
CA VAL A 50 -14.54 11.65 -3.58
C VAL A 50 -13.49 10.59 -3.27
N ARG A 51 -12.28 10.70 -3.83
CA ARG A 51 -11.13 9.84 -3.49
C ARG A 51 -10.80 9.83 -2.00
N GLU A 52 -11.05 10.95 -1.32
CA GLU A 52 -10.78 11.12 0.11
C GLU A 52 -11.89 10.54 1.01
N LEU A 53 -13.05 10.21 0.44
CA LEU A 53 -14.19 9.62 1.15
C LEU A 53 -14.04 8.10 1.31
N THR A 54 -12.87 7.68 1.77
CA THR A 54 -12.48 6.26 1.89
C THR A 54 -13.26 5.48 2.94
N THR A 55 -14.04 6.17 3.78
CA THR A 55 -14.89 5.56 4.79
C THR A 55 -16.31 6.13 4.74
N ARG A 56 -17.28 5.32 5.18
CA ARG A 56 -18.66 5.78 5.35
C ARG A 56 -18.75 7.00 6.28
N ALA A 57 -17.90 7.07 7.31
CA ALA A 57 -17.86 8.21 8.22
C ALA A 57 -17.42 9.51 7.51
N ALA A 58 -16.39 9.44 6.66
CA ALA A 58 -15.93 10.58 5.86
C ALA A 58 -17.04 11.08 4.90
N LEU A 59 -17.73 10.15 4.22
CA LEU A 59 -18.87 10.48 3.36
C LEU A 59 -20.01 11.16 4.15
N VAL A 60 -20.43 10.57 5.27
CA VAL A 60 -21.50 11.13 6.10
C VAL A 60 -21.12 12.52 6.64
N GLY A 61 -19.87 12.70 7.09
CA GLY A 61 -19.38 14.00 7.54
C GLY A 61 -19.40 15.06 6.44
N ARG A 62 -19.02 14.70 5.21
CA ARG A 62 -19.11 15.61 4.06
C ARG A 62 -20.55 15.99 3.72
N ILE A 63 -21.48 15.04 3.75
CA ILE A 63 -22.91 15.28 3.51
C ILE A 63 -23.47 16.25 4.56
N GLN A 64 -23.12 16.06 5.83
CA GLN A 64 -23.52 16.96 6.92
C GLN A 64 -23.00 18.38 6.70
N HIS A 65 -21.70 18.53 6.43
CA HIS A 65 -21.09 19.84 6.17
C HIS A 65 -21.74 20.59 4.99
N LEU A 66 -22.09 19.87 3.92
CA LEU A 66 -22.78 20.46 2.77
C LEU A 66 -24.24 20.84 3.10
N GLY A 67 -24.90 20.07 3.97
CA GLY A 67 -26.27 20.34 4.42
C GLY A 67 -26.39 21.49 5.42
N GLU A 68 -25.32 21.81 6.16
CA GLU A 68 -25.27 22.94 7.10
C GLU A 68 -25.19 24.32 6.41
N GLY A 69 -24.93 24.34 5.09
CA GLY A 69 -24.85 25.57 4.28
C GLY A 69 -26.15 25.98 3.57
N VAL A 70 -27.28 25.36 3.89
CA VAL A 70 -28.61 25.62 3.29
C VAL A 70 -29.53 26.33 4.27
#